data_AF-T1BL57-F1
#
_entry.id   AF-T1BL57-F1
#
_cell.length_a   1.000
_cell.length_b   1.000
_cell.length_c   1.000
_cell.angle_alpha   90.00
_cell.angle_beta   90.00
_cell.angle_gamma   90.00
#
_symmetry.space_group_name_H-M   'P 1'
#
loop_
_entity.id
_entity.type
_entity.pdbx_description
1 polymer ?
#
loop_
_entity_poly.entity_id
_entity_poly.type
_entity_poly.pdbx_seq_one_letter_code
_entity_poly.pdbx_strand_id
1 'polypeptide(L)'
;MGMLHHGRCDSVVEGEMRAFWQTLSEKDKRRFAALESRRCGRGGPDYVAGVLGCSRRTIERGTAELKELPVDPAAGRVRRPGGGRKKKVEAEPELARNLKAILEVRTAGDPDEPDVLWTDLSPREIAETVTTQGTPVSPPVVQH
;
A
#
# COMPACT_ATOMS: atom_id res chain seq x y z
N MET A 1 -44.66 6.23 5.05
CA MET A 1 -44.12 6.20 6.43
C MET A 1 -42.84 5.37 6.37
N GLY A 2 -41.61 5.88 6.45
CA GLY A 2 -41.12 7.21 6.77
C GLY A 2 -39.96 7.65 5.88
N MET A 3 -39.71 8.96 5.92
CA MET A 3 -38.71 9.69 5.14
C MET A 3 -37.52 10.00 6.06
N LEU A 4 -36.31 9.62 5.60
CA LEU A 4 -34.96 10.18 5.81
C LEU A 4 -34.60 10.83 7.17
N HIS A 5 -33.48 10.39 7.77
CA HIS A 5 -32.36 11.23 8.21
C HIS A 5 -31.44 10.44 9.14
N HIS A 6 -30.36 9.82 8.65
CA HIS A 6 -29.13 9.61 9.43
C HIS A 6 -27.95 9.51 8.44
N GLY A 7 -27.45 10.68 8.00
CA GLY A 7 -26.28 10.77 7.10
C GLY A 7 -24.98 10.29 7.73
N ARG A 8 -25.03 9.80 8.98
CA ARG A 8 -23.93 9.18 9.71
C ARG A 8 -24.45 7.93 10.40
N CYS A 9 -23.66 6.87 10.33
CA CYS A 9 -23.89 5.63 11.05
C CYS A 9 -23.42 5.80 12.50
N ASP A 10 -23.89 4.95 13.41
CA ASP A 10 -23.32 4.88 14.75
C ASP A 10 -21.89 4.29 14.69
N SER A 11 -21.08 4.63 15.68
CA SER A 11 -19.70 4.21 15.90
C SER A 11 -19.46 2.71 15.75
N VAL A 12 -20.42 1.87 16.18
CA VAL A 12 -20.37 0.40 16.00
C VAL A 12 -20.37 0.04 14.51
N VAL A 13 -21.31 0.61 13.76
CA VAL A 13 -21.46 0.37 12.32
C VAL A 13 -20.25 0.92 11.56
N GLU A 14 -19.72 2.08 11.95
CA GLU A 14 -18.47 2.59 11.38
C GLU A 14 -17.29 1.63 11.60
N GLY A 15 -17.21 1.02 12.79
CA GLY A 15 -16.22 0.00 13.12
C GLY A 15 -16.32 -1.23 12.22
N GLU A 16 -17.53 -1.77 12.06
CA GLU A 16 -17.82 -2.89 11.15
C GLU A 16 -17.51 -2.54 9.70
N MET A 17 -17.88 -1.34 9.25
CA MET A 17 -17.58 -0.83 7.91
C MET A 17 -16.08 -0.81 7.65
N ARG A 18 -15.28 -0.28 8.60
CA ARG A 18 -13.82 -0.27 8.50
C ARG A 18 -13.24 -1.69 8.47
N ALA A 19 -13.72 -2.58 9.33
CA ALA A 19 -13.24 -3.95 9.40
C ALA A 19 -13.50 -4.69 8.07
N PHE A 20 -14.73 -4.62 7.56
CA PHE A 20 -15.09 -5.20 6.27
C PHE A 20 -14.28 -4.59 5.13
N TRP A 21 -14.16 -3.27 5.10
CA TRP A 21 -13.37 -2.56 4.10
C TRP A 21 -11.95 -3.10 3.97
N GLN A 22 -11.27 -3.38 5.07
CA GLN A 22 -9.88 -3.86 5.02
C GLN A 22 -9.73 -5.22 4.34
N THR A 23 -10.78 -6.06 4.34
CA THR A 23 -10.78 -7.36 3.67
C THR A 23 -10.98 -7.29 2.16
N LEU A 24 -11.46 -6.15 1.65
CA LEU A 24 -11.83 -5.98 0.26
C LEU A 24 -10.60 -5.75 -0.64
N SER A 25 -10.70 -6.22 -1.88
CA SER A 25 -9.76 -5.85 -2.94
C SER A 25 -9.83 -4.34 -3.22
N GLU A 26 -8.79 -3.74 -3.80
CA GLU A 26 -8.80 -2.30 -4.13
C GLU A 26 -9.99 -1.89 -5.02
N LYS A 27 -10.40 -2.80 -5.93
CA LYS A 27 -11.57 -2.63 -6.79
C LYS A 27 -12.86 -2.64 -6.00
N ASP A 28 -13.04 -3.63 -5.13
CA ASP A 28 -14.26 -3.78 -4.34
C ASP A 28 -14.37 -2.69 -3.28
N LYS A 29 -13.23 -2.23 -2.72
CA LYS A 29 -13.13 -1.02 -1.90
C LYS A 29 -13.77 0.16 -2.64
N ARG A 30 -13.28 0.53 -3.82
CA ARG A 30 -13.86 1.68 -4.57
C ARG A 30 -15.37 1.59 -4.73
N ARG A 31 -15.88 0.43 -5.14
CA ARG A 31 -17.30 0.18 -5.38
C ARG A 31 -18.13 0.22 -4.10
N PHE A 32 -17.62 -0.38 -3.02
CA PHE A 32 -18.25 -0.35 -1.71
C PHE A 32 -18.38 1.08 -1.18
N ALA A 33 -17.31 1.87 -1.22
CA ALA A 33 -17.38 3.25 -0.74
C ALA A 33 -18.34 4.10 -1.58
N ALA A 34 -18.40 3.87 -2.89
CA ALA A 34 -19.39 4.51 -3.76
C ALA A 34 -20.83 4.13 -3.40
N LEU A 35 -21.09 2.86 -3.10
CA LEU A 35 -22.40 2.36 -2.70
C LEU A 35 -22.85 2.96 -1.36
N GLU A 36 -21.99 2.90 -0.34
CA GLU A 36 -22.28 3.48 0.98
C GLU A 36 -22.44 5.00 0.91
N SER A 37 -21.64 5.68 0.09
CA SER A 37 -21.77 7.13 -0.10
C SER A 37 -23.13 7.51 -0.70
N ARG A 38 -23.65 6.72 -1.65
CA ARG A 38 -24.99 6.91 -2.21
C ARG A 38 -26.08 6.67 -1.15
N ARG A 39 -25.89 5.66 -0.29
CA ARG A 39 -26.81 5.34 0.80
C ARG A 39 -26.91 6.47 1.83
N CYS A 40 -25.80 7.12 2.17
CA CYS A 40 -25.76 8.26 3.09
C CYS A 40 -26.36 9.55 2.52
N GLY A 41 -26.55 9.66 1.20
CA GLY A 41 -27.15 10.82 0.55
C GLY A 41 -26.21 12.04 0.50
N ARG A 42 -26.76 13.25 0.71
CA ARG A 42 -25.99 14.51 0.63
C ARG A 42 -24.91 14.53 1.73
N GLY A 43 -23.65 14.77 1.35
CA GLY A 43 -22.50 14.72 2.26
C GLY A 43 -21.96 13.29 2.51
N GLY A 44 -22.63 12.26 1.97
CA GLY A 44 -22.21 10.87 2.04
C GLY A 44 -20.78 10.63 1.56
N PRO A 45 -20.34 11.16 0.40
CA PRO A 45 -18.96 10.99 -0.05
C PRO A 45 -17.92 11.49 0.95
N ASP A 46 -18.13 12.66 1.55
CA ASP A 46 -17.16 13.25 2.49
C ASP A 46 -17.17 12.48 3.83
N TYR A 47 -18.36 12.07 4.29
CA TYR A 47 -18.50 11.23 5.49
C TYR A 47 -17.84 9.86 5.32
N VAL A 48 -18.18 9.12 4.25
CA VAL A 48 -17.66 7.78 3.98
C VAL A 48 -16.16 7.81 3.72
N ALA A 49 -15.65 8.86 3.06
CA ALA A 49 -14.21 9.10 2.93
C ALA A 49 -13.52 9.19 4.30
N GLY A 50 -14.12 9.93 5.24
CA GLY A 50 -13.63 10.04 6.61
C GLY A 50 -13.66 8.71 7.38
N VAL A 51 -14.77 7.96 7.30
CA VAL A 51 -14.91 6.67 8.00
C VAL A 51 -13.91 5.64 7.48
N LEU A 52 -13.77 5.53 6.15
CA LEU A 52 -12.96 4.49 5.50
C LEU A 52 -11.51 4.91 5.24
N GLY A 53 -11.15 6.16 5.54
CA GLY A 53 -9.81 6.70 5.32
C GLY A 53 -9.39 6.70 3.85
N CYS A 54 -10.31 7.00 2.93
CA CYS A 54 -10.04 7.02 1.49
C CYS A 54 -10.33 8.38 0.86
N SER A 55 -9.76 8.64 -0.32
CA SER A 55 -9.97 9.90 -1.02
C SER A 55 -11.36 9.98 -1.65
N ARG A 56 -11.92 11.18 -1.78
CA ARG A 56 -13.15 11.40 -2.56
C ARG A 56 -13.05 10.91 -4.00
N ARG A 57 -11.86 11.03 -4.61
CA ARG A 57 -11.56 10.50 -5.96
C ARG A 57 -11.72 8.98 -6.05
N THR A 58 -11.47 8.25 -4.96
CA THR A 58 -11.70 6.80 -4.83
C THR A 58 -13.20 6.49 -4.97
N ILE A 59 -14.04 7.28 -4.32
CA ILE A 59 -15.51 7.16 -4.31
C ILE A 59 -16.10 7.55 -5.68
N GLU A 60 -15.61 8.62 -6.29
CA GLU A 60 -16.02 9.07 -7.62
C GLU A 60 -15.70 8.01 -8.68
N ARG A 61 -14.50 7.41 -8.61
CA ARG A 61 -14.13 6.29 -9.48
C ARG A 61 -15.04 5.09 -9.28
N GLY A 62 -15.27 4.68 -8.03
CA GLY A 62 -16.22 3.61 -7.73
C GLY A 62 -17.63 3.90 -8.26
N THR A 63 -18.07 5.16 -8.20
CA THR A 63 -19.38 5.61 -8.71
C THR A 63 -19.48 5.46 -10.22
N ALA A 64 -18.40 5.73 -10.95
CA ALA A 64 -18.31 5.49 -12.39
C ALA A 64 -18.29 3.99 -12.70
N GLU A 65 -17.45 3.21 -12.00
CA GLU A 65 -17.37 1.76 -12.17
C GLU A 65 -18.73 1.06 -11.93
N LEU A 66 -19.50 1.51 -10.93
CA LEU A 66 -20.84 0.98 -10.66
C LEU A 66 -21.84 1.19 -11.81
N LYS A 67 -21.66 2.22 -12.66
CA LYS A 67 -22.52 2.47 -13.82
C LYS A 67 -22.24 1.52 -14.98
N GLU A 68 -21.05 0.92 -15.01
CA GLU A 68 -20.61 0.02 -16.08
C GLU A 68 -20.93 -1.45 -15.75
N LEU A 69 -21.33 -1.75 -14.52
CA LEU A 69 -21.75 -3.10 -14.12
C LEU A 69 -22.97 -3.58 -14.91
N PRO A 70 -23.04 -4.88 -15.25
CA PRO A 70 -22.17 -5.97 -14.80
C PRO A 70 -20.86 -6.12 -15.59
N VAL A 71 -20.58 -5.27 -16.58
CA VAL A 71 -19.36 -5.37 -17.39
C VAL A 71 -18.18 -4.93 -16.55
N ASP A 72 -17.36 -5.89 -16.12
CA ASP A 72 -16.18 -5.64 -15.31
C ASP A 72 -14.90 -6.04 -16.08
N PRO A 73 -14.19 -5.08 -16.71
CA PRO A 73 -12.96 -5.35 -17.45
C PRO A 73 -11.82 -5.87 -16.55
N ALA A 74 -11.96 -5.75 -15.23
CA ALA A 74 -11.05 -6.28 -14.23
C ALA A 74 -11.59 -7.55 -13.53
N ALA A 75 -12.64 -8.18 -14.06
CA ALA A 75 -13.10 -9.49 -13.61
C ALA A 75 -11.95 -10.52 -13.70
N GLY A 76 -11.72 -11.28 -12.63
CA GLY A 76 -10.65 -12.28 -12.56
C GLY A 76 -9.22 -11.74 -12.50
N ARG A 77 -9.00 -10.41 -12.56
CA ARG A 77 -7.64 -9.79 -12.55
C ARG A 77 -7.17 -9.35 -11.16
N VAL A 78 -7.83 -9.79 -10.09
CA VAL A 78 -7.42 -9.44 -8.72
C VAL A 78 -6.12 -10.18 -8.40
N ARG A 79 -5.02 -9.44 -8.26
CA ARG A 79 -3.73 -10.01 -7.84
C ARG A 79 -3.86 -10.56 -6.43
N ARG A 80 -3.38 -11.79 -6.21
CA ARG A 80 -3.28 -12.34 -4.86
C ARG A 80 -2.27 -11.54 -4.03
N PRO A 81 -2.54 -11.29 -2.73
CA PRO A 81 -1.52 -10.77 -1.82
C PRO A 81 -0.27 -11.68 -1.87
N GLY A 82 0.92 -11.07 -1.87
CA GLY A 82 2.18 -11.80 -2.03
C GLY A 82 2.55 -12.18 -3.47
N GLY A 83 1.75 -11.82 -4.48
CA GLY A 83 2.05 -12.08 -5.89
C GLY A 83 3.07 -11.13 -6.53
N GLY A 84 3.77 -10.31 -5.74
CA GLY A 84 4.86 -9.46 -6.20
C GLY A 84 6.19 -10.22 -6.26
N ARG A 85 7.19 -9.66 -6.96
CA ARG A 85 8.56 -10.18 -6.90
C ARG A 85 9.05 -10.04 -5.46
N LYS A 86 9.40 -11.16 -4.80
CA LYS A 86 9.99 -11.16 -3.45
C LYS A 86 11.25 -10.30 -3.42
N LYS A 87 11.58 -9.72 -2.25
CA LYS A 87 12.83 -8.96 -2.08
C LYS A 87 14.01 -9.87 -2.43
N LYS A 88 15.01 -9.37 -3.17
CA LYS A 88 16.19 -10.17 -3.53
C LYS A 88 16.90 -10.77 -2.31
N VAL A 89 16.89 -10.03 -1.19
CA VAL A 89 17.47 -10.48 0.09
C VAL A 89 16.81 -11.75 0.64
N GLU A 90 15.53 -11.99 0.33
CA GLU A 90 14.85 -13.24 0.75
C GLU A 90 15.30 -14.45 -0.09
N ALA A 91 15.70 -14.23 -1.35
CA ALA A 91 16.15 -15.28 -2.26
C ALA A 91 17.65 -15.55 -2.13
N GLU A 92 18.44 -14.54 -1.80
CA GLU A 92 19.90 -14.56 -1.77
C GLU A 92 20.40 -13.99 -0.43
N PRO A 93 20.55 -14.81 0.63
CA PRO A 93 20.98 -14.34 1.94
C PRO A 93 22.40 -13.74 1.96
N GLU A 94 23.27 -14.18 1.03
CA GLU A 94 24.60 -13.59 0.82
C GLU A 94 24.52 -12.10 0.44
N LEU A 95 23.42 -11.65 -0.18
CA LEU A 95 23.21 -10.24 -0.51
C LEU A 95 23.15 -9.37 0.76
N ALA A 96 22.39 -9.80 1.77
CA ALA A 96 22.31 -9.06 3.03
C ALA A 96 23.67 -8.99 3.72
N ARG A 97 24.41 -10.10 3.70
CA ARG A 97 25.73 -10.18 4.33
C ARG A 97 26.73 -9.24 3.65
N ASN A 98 26.80 -9.26 2.32
CA ASN A 98 27.69 -8.42 1.54
C ASN A 98 27.34 -6.94 1.66
N LEU A 99 26.05 -6.60 1.61
CA LEU A 99 25.57 -5.23 1.85
C LEU A 99 25.96 -4.74 3.25
N LYS A 100 25.75 -5.56 4.28
CA LYS A 100 26.09 -5.22 5.66
C LYS A 100 27.61 -5.02 5.84
N ALA A 101 28.43 -5.88 5.24
CA ALA A 101 29.88 -5.74 5.28
C ALA A 101 30.37 -4.43 4.65
N ILE A 102 29.76 -3.98 3.54
CA ILE A 102 30.09 -2.70 2.90
C ILE A 102 29.75 -1.53 3.82
N LEU A 103 28.59 -1.58 4.47
CA LEU A 103 28.16 -0.55 5.39
C LEU A 103 29.05 -0.52 6.64
N GLU A 104 29.34 -1.66 7.27
CA GLU A 104 30.17 -1.75 8.49
C GLU A 104 31.58 -1.16 8.31
N VAL A 105 32.17 -1.24 7.12
CA VAL A 105 33.52 -0.68 6.83
C VAL A 105 33.51 0.85 6.74
N ARG A 106 32.35 1.45 6.47
CA ARG A 106 32.22 2.88 6.17
C ARG A 106 31.22 3.63 7.06
N THR A 107 30.62 2.94 8.03
CA THR A 107 29.68 3.56 8.98
C THR A 107 30.46 4.04 10.21
N ALA A 108 30.60 5.36 10.37
CA ALA A 108 30.68 5.93 11.70
C ALA A 108 29.25 5.91 12.25
N GLY A 109 28.94 4.94 13.12
CA GLY A 109 27.58 4.77 13.66
C GLY A 109 27.13 5.98 14.47
N ASP A 110 25.84 6.28 14.42
CA ASP A 110 25.19 7.18 15.37
C ASP A 110 24.81 6.37 16.63
N PRO A 111 25.33 6.68 17.82
CA PRO A 111 25.02 5.93 19.04
C PRO A 111 23.53 5.98 19.42
N ASP A 112 22.75 6.94 18.93
CA ASP A 112 21.35 7.15 19.30
C ASP A 112 20.35 6.46 18.35
N GLU A 113 20.78 6.06 17.14
CA GLU A 113 19.93 5.37 16.14
C GLU A 113 20.58 4.08 15.60
N PRO A 114 20.55 2.96 16.35
CA PRO A 114 21.29 1.74 16.02
C PRO A 114 20.83 1.04 14.72
N ASP A 115 19.61 1.36 14.25
CA ASP A 115 19.04 0.80 13.02
C ASP A 115 19.29 1.68 11.78
N VAL A 116 19.90 2.87 11.95
CA VAL A 116 20.17 3.80 10.85
C VAL A 116 21.67 3.84 10.56
N LEU A 117 22.03 3.44 9.34
CA LEU A 117 23.41 3.43 8.86
C LEU A 117 23.59 4.55 7.85
N TRP A 118 24.47 5.50 8.16
CA TRP A 118 24.85 6.58 7.25
C TRP A 118 26.04 6.12 6.40
N THR A 119 25.91 6.22 5.07
CA THR A 119 26.98 5.90 4.12
C THR A 119 27.17 7.04 3.14
N ASP A 120 28.43 7.29 2.77
CA ASP A 120 28.82 8.22 1.71
C ASP A 120 28.62 7.64 0.30
N LEU A 121 28.27 6.36 0.20
CA LEU A 121 28.12 5.65 -1.07
C LEU A 121 26.73 5.88 -1.69
N SER A 122 26.71 6.14 -2.99
CA SER A 122 25.48 6.11 -3.77
C SER A 122 24.94 4.68 -3.96
N PRO A 123 23.63 4.50 -4.24
CA PRO A 123 23.06 3.19 -4.53
C PRO A 123 23.75 2.44 -5.67
N ARG A 124 24.35 3.18 -6.61
CA ARG A 124 25.14 2.62 -7.71
C ARG A 124 26.46 2.04 -7.23
N GLU A 125 27.21 2.79 -6.44
CA GLU A 125 28.50 2.33 -5.88
C GLU A 125 28.30 1.12 -4.95
N ILE A 126 27.23 1.12 -4.17
CA ILE A 126 26.83 -0.03 -3.35
C ILE A 126 26.57 -1.25 -4.25
N ALA A 127 25.76 -1.09 -5.30
CA ALA A 127 25.44 -2.20 -6.20
C ALA A 127 26.67 -2.76 -6.94
N GLU A 128 27.58 -1.90 -7.38
CA GLU A 128 28.84 -2.29 -8.02
C GLU A 128 29.72 -3.07 -7.03
N THR A 129 29.87 -2.56 -5.80
CA THR A 129 30.70 -3.19 -4.76
C THR A 129 30.16 -4.56 -4.33
N VAL A 130 28.84 -4.67 -4.10
CA VAL A 130 28.18 -5.95 -3.78
C VAL A 130 28.33 -6.96 -4.92
N THR A 131 28.26 -6.49 -6.17
CA THR A 131 28.46 -7.34 -7.34
C THR A 131 29.89 -7.86 -7.42
N THR A 132 30.90 -7.03 -7.11
CA THR A 132 32.31 -7.46 -7.00
C THR A 132 32.53 -8.48 -5.87
N GLN A 133 31.76 -8.41 -4.79
CA GLN A 133 31.77 -9.40 -3.70
C GLN A 133 31.07 -10.72 -4.04
N GLY A 134 30.61 -10.89 -5.28
CA GLY A 134 30.06 -12.15 -5.79
C GLY A 134 28.53 -12.24 -5.72
N THR A 135 27.82 -11.13 -5.44
CA THR A 135 26.35 -11.11 -5.46
C THR A 135 25.82 -10.07 -6.45
N PRO A 136 25.52 -10.46 -7.71
CA PRO A 136 25.14 -9.50 -8.75
C PRO A 136 23.81 -8.80 -8.47
N VAL A 137 23.86 -7.47 -8.30
CA VAL A 137 22.69 -6.61 -8.11
C VAL A 137 22.77 -5.38 -9.00
N SER A 138 21.60 -4.89 -9.44
CA SER A 138 21.52 -3.64 -10.19
C SER A 138 21.23 -2.46 -9.26
N PRO A 139 21.68 -1.24 -9.60
CA PRO A 139 21.45 -0.05 -8.76
C PRO A 139 20.00 0.17 -8.30
N PRO A 140 18.95 -0.07 -9.12
CA PRO A 140 17.56 0.12 -8.69
C PRO A 140 17.07 -0.82 -7.58
N VAL A 141 17.81 -1.91 -7.32
CA VAL A 141 17.51 -2.83 -6.23
C VAL A 141 17.97 -2.26 -4.88
N VAL A 142 19.00 -1.41 -4.88
CA VAL A 142 19.50 -0.71 -3.70
C VAL A 142 18.68 0.58 -3.53
N GLN A 143 18.05 0.74 -2.37
CA GLN A 143 17.21 1.90 -2.04
C GLN A 143 17.67 2.47 -0.70
N HIS A 144 17.58 3.80 -0.56
CA HIS A 144 17.85 4.53 0.68
C HIS A 144 16.77 4.25 1.73
#